data_AF-A0A0K1ESS4-F1
#
_entry.id   AF-A0A0K1ESS4-F1
#
_cell.length_a   1.000
_cell.length_b   1.000
_cell.length_c   1.000
_cell.angle_alpha   90.00
_cell.angle_beta   90.00
_cell.angle_gamma   90.00
#
_symmetry.space_group_name_H-M   'P 1'
#
loop_
_entity.id
_entity.type
_entity.pdbx_description
1 polymer ?
#
loop_
_entity_poly.entity_id
_entity_poly.type
_entity_poly.pdbx_seq_one_letter_code
_entity_poly.pdbx_strand_id
1 'polypeptide(L)'
;MARSCLLPLLAAASLCAAAGCVDTDPTVFVDASIVAPELALERVALGVSLQGTFALDLHLGPRASGTSEVSLNSFSITNADQSTTLVASLPASPANPVEVDPGEDVRVELRFATDPGTLSAEDALCTPNGIRITGTIQDSLQDGQTPVASPTFSARCTP
;
A
#
# COMPACT_ATOMS: atom_id res chain seq x y z
N MET A 1 -21.66 -64.94 48.26
CA MET A 1 -20.92 -63.65 48.22
C MET A 1 -20.99 -63.17 46.77
N ALA A 2 -22.05 -62.47 46.34
CA ALA A 2 -22.27 -61.03 46.45
C ALA A 2 -21.22 -60.17 45.73
N ARG A 3 -21.50 -59.74 44.48
CA ARG A 3 -21.84 -58.34 44.14
C ARG A 3 -21.92 -58.10 42.62
N SER A 4 -23.04 -57.51 42.23
CA SER A 4 -23.29 -56.82 40.97
C SER A 4 -22.40 -55.58 40.80
N CYS A 5 -22.11 -55.23 39.55
CA CYS A 5 -22.12 -53.86 38.98
C CYS A 5 -22.23 -54.02 37.45
N LEU A 6 -23.43 -53.87 36.87
CA LEU A 6 -23.99 -52.62 36.31
C LEU A 6 -23.22 -52.10 35.07
N LEU A 7 -23.84 -52.33 33.90
CA LEU A 7 -24.08 -51.44 32.73
C LEU A 7 -23.71 -49.93 32.88
N PRO A 8 -23.73 -49.09 31.82
CA PRO A 8 -23.50 -49.25 30.37
C PRO A 8 -22.85 -47.98 29.71
N LEU A 9 -22.91 -47.88 28.38
CA LEU A 9 -22.95 -46.64 27.55
C LEU A 9 -21.73 -45.69 27.57
N LEU A 10 -20.78 -45.90 26.65
CA LEU A 10 -19.99 -44.79 26.11
C LEU A 10 -20.79 -44.10 25.00
N ALA A 11 -21.44 -42.99 25.35
CA ALA A 11 -22.01 -42.05 24.40
C ALA A 11 -20.87 -41.27 23.73
N ALA A 12 -20.69 -41.47 22.43
CA ALA A 12 -19.84 -40.66 21.58
C ALA A 12 -20.49 -39.27 21.43
N ALA A 13 -20.14 -38.35 22.31
CA ALA A 13 -20.42 -36.93 22.13
C ALA A 13 -19.45 -36.39 21.08
N SER A 14 -19.88 -36.39 19.83
CA SER A 14 -19.30 -35.61 18.75
C SER A 14 -19.45 -34.12 19.08
N LEU A 15 -18.44 -33.56 19.76
CA LEU A 15 -18.25 -32.12 19.83
C LEU A 15 -17.96 -31.64 18.40
N CYS A 16 -19.00 -31.15 17.72
CA CYS A 16 -18.83 -30.27 16.58
C CYS A 16 -18.07 -29.03 17.08
N ALA A 17 -16.77 -29.02 16.81
CA ALA A 17 -15.96 -27.83 16.81
C ALA A 17 -16.59 -26.83 15.84
N ALA A 18 -17.42 -25.94 16.36
CA ALA A 18 -17.66 -24.65 15.72
C ALA A 18 -16.34 -23.88 15.83
N ALA A 19 -15.39 -24.23 14.97
CA ALA A 19 -14.30 -23.34 14.60
C ALA A 19 -14.95 -22.18 13.85
N GLY A 20 -15.57 -21.26 14.58
CA GLY A 20 -15.73 -19.91 14.09
C GLY A 20 -14.31 -19.42 13.85
N CYS A 21 -13.90 -19.33 12.59
CA CYS A 21 -12.71 -18.59 12.23
C CYS A 21 -12.93 -17.17 12.74
N VAL A 22 -12.36 -16.87 13.92
CA VAL A 22 -12.28 -15.50 14.40
C VAL A 22 -11.45 -14.80 13.35
N ASP A 23 -12.05 -13.84 12.66
CA ASP A 23 -11.29 -12.94 11.82
C ASP A 23 -10.36 -12.16 12.75
N THR A 24 -9.08 -12.53 12.73
CA THR A 24 -8.06 -11.99 13.63
C THR A 24 -7.47 -10.70 13.12
N ASP A 25 -7.93 -10.20 11.98
CA ASP A 25 -7.42 -8.97 11.41
C ASP A 25 -7.61 -7.81 12.42
N PRO A 26 -6.49 -7.27 12.96
CA PRO A 26 -6.53 -6.21 13.96
C PRO A 26 -6.65 -4.82 13.35
N THR A 27 -6.71 -4.71 12.02
CA THR A 27 -6.62 -3.46 11.29
C THR A 27 -7.89 -2.64 11.48
N VAL A 28 -7.80 -1.55 12.25
CA VAL A 28 -8.92 -0.62 12.54
C VAL A 28 -8.76 0.74 11.86
N PHE A 29 -7.61 0.95 11.23
CA PHE A 29 -7.25 2.08 10.38
C PHE A 29 -6.78 1.53 9.04
N VAL A 30 -6.75 2.35 8.00
CA VAL A 30 -6.35 1.88 6.67
C VAL A 30 -4.87 1.53 6.65
N ASP A 31 -4.55 0.27 6.35
CA ASP A 31 -3.21 -0.15 5.96
C ASP A 31 -3.02 0.13 4.46
N ALA A 32 -1.88 0.74 4.11
CA ALA A 32 -1.64 1.24 2.77
C ALA A 32 -0.26 0.84 2.28
N SER A 33 -0.19 0.30 1.06
CA SER A 33 1.06 -0.10 0.44
C SER A 33 1.15 0.33 -1.02
N ILE A 34 2.32 0.81 -1.43
CA ILE A 34 2.58 1.15 -2.83
C ILE A 34 3.09 -0.11 -3.54
N VAL A 35 2.41 -0.51 -4.61
CA VAL A 35 2.73 -1.69 -5.41
C VAL A 35 2.91 -1.34 -6.88
N ALA A 36 3.60 -2.23 -7.60
CA ALA A 36 3.88 -2.12 -9.04
C ALA A 36 4.40 -0.73 -9.49
N PRO A 37 5.45 -0.17 -8.84
CA PRO A 37 5.99 1.11 -9.25
C PRO A 37 6.74 0.99 -10.58
N GLU A 38 6.43 1.89 -11.50
CA GLU A 38 7.12 2.04 -12.78
C GLU A 38 7.49 3.51 -12.99
N LEU A 39 8.70 3.74 -13.51
CA LEU A 39 9.17 5.06 -13.91
C LEU A 39 9.94 4.92 -15.22
N ALA A 40 9.68 5.83 -16.15
CA ALA A 40 10.45 6.03 -17.35
C ALA A 40 10.97 7.46 -17.41
N LEU A 41 12.25 7.59 -17.78
CA LEU A 41 12.90 8.83 -18.13
C LEU A 41 13.01 8.89 -19.65
N GLU A 42 12.51 9.98 -20.21
CA GLU A 42 12.62 10.29 -21.63
C GLU A 42 13.37 11.60 -21.81
N ARG A 43 14.41 11.58 -22.65
CA ARG A 43 15.16 12.76 -23.05
C ARG A 43 14.56 13.31 -24.32
N VAL A 44 14.09 14.55 -24.27
CA VAL A 44 13.54 15.28 -25.41
C VAL A 44 14.35 16.54 -25.66
N ALA A 45 14.14 17.19 -26.81
CA ALA A 45 14.90 18.39 -27.20
C ALA A 45 14.81 19.54 -26.17
N LEU A 46 13.77 19.55 -25.33
CA LEU A 46 13.50 20.57 -24.32
C LEU A 46 13.95 20.20 -22.90
N GLY A 47 14.52 19.00 -22.70
CA GLY A 47 14.96 18.52 -21.38
C GLY A 47 14.58 17.06 -21.12
N VAL A 48 14.45 16.72 -19.84
CA VAL A 48 14.05 15.39 -19.38
C VAL A 48 12.59 15.45 -18.95
N SER A 49 11.78 14.51 -19.43
CA SER A 49 10.43 14.24 -18.93
C SER A 49 10.40 12.94 -18.13
N LEU A 50 9.67 12.96 -17.02
CA LEU A 50 9.39 11.79 -16.20
C LEU A 50 7.95 11.35 -16.47
N GLN A 51 7.76 10.06 -16.61
CA GLN A 51 6.43 9.46 -16.63
C GLN A 51 6.44 8.17 -15.83
N GLY A 52 5.38 7.91 -15.09
CA GLY A 52 5.34 6.73 -14.25
C GLY A 52 3.95 6.39 -13.77
N THR A 53 3.87 5.18 -13.22
CA THR A 53 2.65 4.62 -12.65
C THR A 53 2.98 3.87 -11.39
N PHE A 54 2.04 3.82 -10.46
CA PHE A 54 2.08 2.93 -9.31
C PHE A 54 0.66 2.67 -8.86
N ALA A 55 0.44 1.65 -8.05
CA ALA A 55 -0.85 1.43 -7.41
C ALA A 55 -0.71 1.59 -5.89
N LEU A 56 -1.77 2.08 -5.26
CA LEU A 56 -1.92 2.08 -3.82
C LEU A 56 -2.94 1.00 -3.47
N ASP A 57 -2.50 -0.01 -2.72
CA ASP A 57 -3.38 -1.00 -2.10
C ASP A 57 -3.76 -0.48 -0.73
N LEU A 58 -5.07 -0.36 -0.50
CA LEU A 58 -5.69 0.10 0.73
C LEU A 58 -6.49 -1.04 1.32
N HIS A 59 -6.26 -1.33 2.59
CA HIS A 59 -6.95 -2.38 3.32
C HIS A 59 -7.52 -1.80 4.61
N LEU A 60 -8.84 -1.94 4.82
CA LEU A 60 -9.47 -1.61 6.08
C LEU A 60 -10.01 -2.89 6.70
N GLY A 61 -9.53 -3.24 7.89
CA GLY A 61 -9.97 -4.48 8.53
C GLY A 61 -11.43 -4.43 8.98
N PRO A 62 -12.06 -5.60 9.18
CA PRO A 62 -13.50 -5.73 9.46
C PRO A 62 -13.89 -5.20 10.86
N ARG A 63 -12.92 -4.83 11.68
CA ARG A 63 -13.11 -4.29 13.04
C ARG A 63 -13.15 -2.76 13.09
N ALA A 64 -12.98 -2.08 11.95
CA ALA A 64 -13.08 -0.63 11.87
C ALA A 64 -14.48 -0.14 12.29
N SER A 65 -14.54 1.09 12.81
CA SER A 65 -15.78 1.69 13.33
C SER A 65 -16.77 2.12 12.24
N GLY A 66 -16.32 2.20 10.98
CA GLY A 66 -17.11 2.57 9.81
C GLY A 66 -16.23 2.74 8.56
N THR A 67 -16.80 3.25 7.48
CA THR A 67 -16.08 3.62 6.24
C THR A 67 -14.98 4.64 6.54
N SER A 68 -13.82 4.46 5.92
CA SER A 68 -12.73 5.43 5.93
C SER A 68 -12.68 6.21 4.60
N GLU A 69 -12.42 7.51 4.67
CA GLU A 69 -12.02 8.32 3.54
C GLU A 69 -10.49 8.51 3.56
N VAL A 70 -9.81 8.02 2.53
CA VAL A 70 -8.36 8.14 2.36
C VAL A 70 -8.03 9.26 1.40
N SER A 71 -7.42 10.33 1.90
CA SER A 71 -6.89 11.41 1.07
C SER A 71 -5.43 11.18 0.71
N LEU A 72 -5.10 11.38 -0.57
CA LEU A 72 -3.74 11.26 -1.10
C LEU A 72 -3.08 12.65 -1.10
N ASN A 73 -2.00 12.83 -0.34
CA ASN A 73 -1.42 14.16 -0.14
C ASN A 73 -0.35 14.49 -1.18
N SER A 74 0.85 13.95 -1.01
CA SER A 74 1.95 14.17 -1.92
C SER A 74 2.80 12.92 -2.04
N PHE A 75 3.33 12.73 -3.25
CA PHE A 75 4.28 11.68 -3.56
C PHE A 75 5.57 12.31 -4.07
N SER A 76 6.68 11.66 -3.78
CA SER A 76 8.03 12.04 -4.14
C SER A 76 8.83 10.81 -4.55
N ILE A 77 9.94 11.03 -5.24
CA ILE A 77 10.91 9.99 -5.56
C ILE A 77 12.15 10.22 -4.72
N THR A 78 12.59 9.18 -4.03
CA THR A 78 13.81 9.17 -3.21
C THR A 78 14.77 8.11 -3.73
N ASN A 79 16.02 8.19 -3.30
CA ASN A 79 16.96 7.07 -3.45
C ASN A 79 16.55 5.87 -2.57
N ALA A 80 17.16 4.70 -2.82
CA ALA A 80 16.78 3.46 -2.16
C ALA A 80 16.77 3.49 -0.61
N ASP A 81 17.69 4.25 0.00
CA ASP A 81 17.79 4.39 1.46
C ASP A 81 16.94 5.55 2.03
N GLN A 82 16.20 6.27 1.18
CA GLN A 82 15.40 7.47 1.52
C GLN A 82 16.22 8.63 2.13
N SER A 83 17.55 8.65 1.94
CA SER A 83 18.39 9.74 2.47
C SER A 83 18.34 11.01 1.61
N THR A 84 17.96 10.88 0.33
CA THR A 84 17.92 11.99 -0.64
C THR A 84 16.63 11.98 -1.44
N THR A 85 15.93 13.12 -1.45
CA THR A 85 14.79 13.37 -2.35
C THR A 85 15.30 13.76 -3.73
N LEU A 86 14.97 12.94 -4.73
CA LEU A 86 15.34 13.13 -6.13
C LEU A 86 14.29 13.95 -6.90
N VAL A 87 13.02 13.69 -6.61
CA VAL A 87 11.87 14.45 -7.14
C VAL A 87 10.92 14.76 -6.00
N ALA A 88 10.75 16.04 -5.69
CA ALA A 88 10.06 16.48 -4.47
C ALA A 88 8.53 16.36 -4.53
N SER A 89 7.94 16.50 -5.72
CA SER A 89 6.48 16.45 -5.89
C SER A 89 6.14 15.79 -7.22
N LEU A 90 5.31 14.75 -7.17
CA LEU A 90 4.73 14.09 -8.32
C LEU A 90 3.28 14.52 -8.49
N PRO A 91 2.88 15.00 -9.69
CA PRO A 91 1.48 15.29 -9.99
C PRO A 91 0.70 13.99 -10.24
N ALA A 92 0.59 13.15 -9.20
CA ALA A 92 -0.10 11.87 -9.29
C ALA A 92 -1.62 12.05 -9.37
N SER A 93 -2.26 11.30 -10.25
CA SER A 93 -3.71 11.28 -10.43
C SER A 93 -4.23 9.85 -10.47
N PRO A 94 -5.44 9.57 -9.94
CA PRO A 94 -6.42 10.53 -9.40
C PRO A 94 -6.03 11.06 -8.01
N ALA A 95 -6.49 12.25 -7.66
CA ALA A 95 -6.23 12.91 -6.36
C ALA A 95 -7.47 12.99 -5.47
N ASN A 96 -8.57 12.35 -5.86
CA ASN A 96 -9.81 12.36 -5.08
C ASN A 96 -9.65 11.45 -3.85
N PRO A 97 -10.32 11.79 -2.74
CA PRO A 97 -10.46 10.86 -1.63
C PRO A 97 -11.04 9.53 -2.08
N VAL A 98 -10.56 8.44 -1.47
CA VAL A 98 -10.98 7.07 -1.77
C VAL A 98 -11.69 6.52 -0.55
N GLU A 99 -12.93 6.07 -0.73
CA GLU A 99 -13.69 5.40 0.33
C GLU A 99 -13.26 3.93 0.43
N VAL A 100 -13.06 3.45 1.65
CA VAL A 100 -12.74 2.06 1.96
C VAL A 100 -13.68 1.58 3.05
N ASP A 101 -14.49 0.57 2.77
CA ASP A 101 -15.41 -0.01 3.74
C ASP A 101 -14.73 -1.06 4.63
N PRO A 102 -15.25 -1.30 5.86
CA PRO A 102 -14.70 -2.33 6.74
C PRO A 102 -14.70 -3.72 6.10
N GLY A 103 -13.53 -4.36 6.11
CA GLY A 103 -13.29 -5.68 5.52
C GLY A 103 -13.03 -5.66 4.01
N GLU A 104 -12.83 -4.49 3.42
CA GLU A 104 -12.55 -4.34 1.99
C GLU A 104 -11.08 -4.05 1.66
N ASP A 105 -10.70 -4.47 0.45
CA ASP A 105 -9.45 -4.15 -0.21
C ASP A 105 -9.73 -3.29 -1.45
N VAL A 106 -9.16 -2.10 -1.48
CA VAL A 106 -9.31 -1.15 -2.60
C VAL A 106 -7.95 -0.89 -3.23
N ARG A 107 -7.88 -1.05 -4.56
CA ARG A 107 -6.67 -0.73 -5.34
C ARG A 107 -6.89 0.52 -6.18
N VAL A 108 -6.00 1.50 -6.04
CA VAL A 108 -6.04 2.78 -6.74
C VAL A 108 -4.83 2.90 -7.67
N GLU A 109 -5.06 2.91 -8.98
CA GLU A 109 -3.98 3.16 -9.96
C GLU A 109 -3.69 4.65 -10.07
N LEU A 110 -2.44 5.01 -9.81
CA LEU A 110 -1.91 6.37 -9.89
C LEU A 110 -0.98 6.53 -11.08
N ARG A 111 -1.17 7.60 -11.85
CA ARG A 111 -0.31 7.98 -12.98
C ARG A 111 0.21 9.40 -12.77
N PHE A 112 1.46 9.63 -13.13
CA PHE A 112 2.06 10.96 -13.13
C PHE A 112 2.93 11.16 -14.37
N ALA A 113 3.01 12.41 -14.82
CA ALA A 113 3.94 12.86 -15.84
C ALA A 113 4.42 14.26 -15.50
N THR A 114 5.68 14.57 -15.79
CA THR A 114 6.23 15.91 -15.65
C THR A 114 6.48 16.49 -17.03
N ASP A 115 6.25 17.80 -17.17
CA ASP A 115 6.67 18.51 -18.38
C ASP A 115 8.19 18.39 -18.57
N PRO A 116 8.68 18.38 -19.82
CA PRO A 116 10.10 18.39 -20.10
C PRO A 116 10.78 19.60 -19.44
N GLY A 117 11.86 19.35 -18.72
CA GLY A 117 12.62 20.42 -18.08
C GLY A 117 13.99 19.97 -17.61
N THR A 118 14.67 20.85 -16.89
CA THR A 118 15.94 20.52 -16.24
C THR A 118 15.69 19.69 -14.99
N LEU A 119 16.19 18.45 -14.98
CA LEU A 119 16.12 17.54 -13.86
C LEU A 119 17.52 17.32 -13.28
N SER A 120 17.84 17.98 -12.16
CA SER A 120 19.17 17.92 -11.55
C SER A 120 19.56 16.53 -11.00
N ALA A 121 18.57 15.64 -10.83
CA ALA A 121 18.74 14.31 -10.26
C ALA A 121 18.69 13.19 -11.30
N GLU A 122 18.82 13.50 -12.59
CA GLU A 122 18.71 12.53 -13.69
C GLU A 122 19.63 11.31 -13.50
N ASP A 123 20.93 11.54 -13.30
CA ASP A 123 21.90 10.46 -13.09
C ASP A 123 21.56 9.62 -11.85
N ALA A 124 21.02 10.26 -10.81
CA ALA A 124 20.61 9.61 -9.57
C ALA A 124 19.36 8.72 -9.74
N LEU A 125 18.45 9.10 -10.64
CA LEU A 125 17.26 8.31 -10.98
C LEU A 125 17.62 7.05 -11.78
N CYS A 126 18.72 7.09 -12.54
CA CYS A 126 19.19 5.99 -13.37
C CYS A 126 20.24 5.10 -12.69
N THR A 127 20.45 5.23 -11.37
CA THR A 127 21.46 4.41 -10.66
C THR A 127 21.02 2.95 -10.55
N PRO A 128 21.97 1.99 -10.53
CA PRO A 128 21.65 0.58 -10.32
C PRO A 128 21.14 0.27 -8.89
N ASN A 129 21.37 1.17 -7.93
CA ASN A 129 20.91 1.00 -6.54
C ASN A 129 19.40 1.14 -6.42
N GLY A 130 18.74 1.71 -7.44
CA GLY A 130 17.31 1.90 -7.49
C GLY A 130 16.81 3.10 -6.68
N ILE A 131 15.51 3.29 -6.76
CA ILE A 131 14.75 4.41 -6.22
C ILE A 131 13.48 3.91 -5.55
N ARG A 132 12.81 4.78 -4.78
CA ARG A 132 11.52 4.50 -4.15
C ARG A 132 10.55 5.65 -4.40
N ILE A 133 9.26 5.32 -4.55
CA ILE A 133 8.18 6.30 -4.44
C ILE A 133 7.78 6.34 -2.98
N THR A 134 7.81 7.54 -2.41
CA THR A 134 7.42 7.81 -1.02
C THR A 134 6.28 8.81 -1.00
N GLY A 135 5.40 8.73 -0.03
CA GLY A 135 4.33 9.72 0.13
C GLY A 135 3.67 9.64 1.49
N THR A 136 2.60 10.40 1.64
CA THR A 136 1.75 10.33 2.82
C THR A 136 0.28 10.23 2.42
N ILE A 137 -0.46 9.44 3.20
CA ILE A 137 -1.91 9.36 3.13
C ILE A 137 -2.51 9.92 4.41
N GLN A 138 -3.74 10.41 4.33
CA GLN A 138 -4.54 10.80 5.47
C GLN A 138 -5.79 9.92 5.50
N ASP A 139 -5.95 9.13 6.56
CA ASP A 139 -7.14 8.35 6.87
C ASP A 139 -8.07 9.20 7.74
N SER A 140 -9.37 9.23 7.45
CA SER A 140 -10.37 9.94 8.26
C SER A 140 -10.61 9.31 9.64
N LEU A 141 -10.30 8.02 9.81
CA LEU A 141 -10.44 7.28 11.07
C LEU A 141 -9.20 7.41 11.98
N GLN A 142 -8.07 7.88 11.44
CA GLN A 142 -6.81 8.01 12.16
C GLN A 142 -6.34 9.47 12.20
N ASP A 143 -5.96 9.95 13.39
CA ASP A 143 -5.32 11.25 13.50
C ASP A 143 -3.90 11.22 12.89
N GLY A 144 -3.61 12.22 12.05
CA GLY A 144 -2.30 12.42 11.44
C GLY A 144 -2.07 11.62 10.15
N GLN A 145 -0.89 11.80 9.56
CA GLN A 145 -0.56 11.23 8.25
C GLN A 145 0.20 9.92 8.39
N THR A 146 -0.17 8.92 7.60
CA THR A 146 0.54 7.65 7.51
C THR A 146 1.53 7.70 6.34
N PRO A 147 2.85 7.54 6.59
CA PRO A 147 3.84 7.48 5.52
C PRO A 147 3.75 6.16 4.77
N VAL A 148 3.86 6.22 3.44
CA VAL A 148 3.88 5.05 2.57
C VAL A 148 5.12 5.08 1.68
N ALA A 149 5.66 3.91 1.39
CA ALA A 149 6.84 3.79 0.55
C ALA A 149 6.83 2.49 -0.28
N SER A 150 7.12 2.61 -1.57
CA SER A 150 7.19 1.47 -2.49
C SER A 150 8.37 0.55 -2.18
N PRO A 151 8.39 -0.71 -2.65
CA PRO A 151 9.64 -1.44 -2.81
C PRO A 151 10.65 -0.65 -3.65
N THR A 152 11.95 -0.94 -3.51
CA THR A 152 12.98 -0.37 -4.37
C THR A 152 12.80 -0.89 -5.81
N PHE A 153 12.85 0.01 -6.79
CA PHE A 153 12.72 -0.32 -8.21
C PHE A 153 13.69 0.53 -9.06
N SER A 154 13.85 0.17 -10.33
CA SER A 154 14.73 0.88 -11.26
C SER A 154 13.92 1.65 -12.29
N ALA A 155 14.37 2.87 -12.61
CA ALA A 155 13.80 3.64 -13.70
C ALA A 155 14.22 3.07 -15.06
N ARG A 156 13.34 3.14 -16.05
CA ARG A 156 13.67 2.89 -17.45
C ARG A 156 14.26 4.17 -18.04
N CYS A 157 15.59 4.25 -18.10
CA CYS A 157 16.27 5.38 -18.68
C CYS A 157 16.60 5.10 -20.16
N THR A 158 16.02 5.89 -21.06
CA THR A 158 16.40 5.85 -22.48
C THR A 158 17.57 6.81 -22.74
N PRO A 159 18.58 6.39 -23.52
CA PRO A 159 19.78 7.18 -23.77
C PRO A 159 19.51 8.48 -24.54
#